data_AF-A0A8J8KRD9-F1
#
_entry.id   AF-A0A8J8KRD9-F1
#
_cell.length_a   1.000
_cell.length_b   1.000
_cell.length_c   1.000
_cell.angle_alpha   90.00
_cell.angle_beta   90.00
_cell.angle_gamma   90.00
#
_symmetry.space_group_name_H-M   'P 1'
#
loop_
_entity.id
_entity.type
_entity.pdbx_description
1 polymer ?
#
loop_
_entity_poly.entity_id
_entity_poly.type
_entity_poly.pdbx_seq_one_letter_code
_entity_poly.pdbx_strand_id
1 'polypeptide(L)'
;MGTTTIFTPDFLQQLLAATGKSTAGMFWQFVTMFWSAYWPWILLILAVTIVYELLTWNGRWHYNSRNGFSPGFNRLVGAGFFALYSGIFFAFFHFVFGDNIYLEQVWPYIIHALAFPLTWITLRKIGFWVY
;
A
#
# COMPACT_ATOMS: atom_id res chain seq x y z
N MET A 1 14.11 -33.59 15.11
CA MET A 1 13.33 -32.59 14.34
C MET A 1 14.13 -31.31 14.31
N GLY A 2 14.89 -31.10 13.23
CA GLY A 2 15.72 -29.91 13.08
C GLY A 2 14.87 -28.75 12.58
N THR A 3 14.95 -27.60 13.24
CA THR A 3 14.42 -26.33 12.74
C THR A 3 15.21 -25.94 11.50
N THR A 4 14.71 -26.28 10.32
CA THR A 4 15.19 -25.70 9.06
C THR A 4 14.95 -24.21 9.14
N THR A 5 16.02 -23.44 9.32
CA THR A 5 16.03 -21.99 9.13
C THR A 5 15.52 -21.70 7.72
N ILE A 6 14.30 -21.19 7.63
CA ILE A 6 13.56 -20.93 6.38
C ILE A 6 14.25 -19.87 5.52
N PHE A 7 15.17 -19.09 6.10
CA PHE A 7 15.97 -18.10 5.40
C PHE A 7 17.45 -18.39 5.59
N THR A 8 18.10 -18.91 4.55
CA THR A 8 19.57 -18.88 4.52
C THR A 8 20.02 -17.43 4.30
N PRO A 9 21.14 -17.00 4.92
CA PRO A 9 21.71 -15.67 4.67
C PRO A 9 21.90 -15.37 3.17
N ASP A 10 22.16 -16.40 2.38
CA ASP A 10 22.29 -16.33 0.92
C ASP A 10 20.99 -15.92 0.21
N PHE A 11 19.81 -16.36 0.69
CA PHE A 11 18.53 -15.95 0.12
C PHE A 11 18.27 -14.46 0.34
N LEU A 12 18.53 -13.95 1.55
CA LEU A 12 18.43 -12.52 1.84
C LEU A 12 19.45 -11.70 1.04
N GLN A 13 20.68 -12.18 0.87
CA GLN A 13 21.69 -11.53 0.03
C GLN A 13 21.30 -11.54 -1.46
N GLN A 14 20.74 -12.62 -1.98
CA GLN A 14 20.26 -12.69 -3.35
C GLN A 14 19.04 -11.79 -3.59
N LEU A 15 18.11 -11.73 -2.64
CA LEU A 15 16.94 -10.84 -2.70
C LEU A 15 17.36 -9.37 -2.65
N LEU A 16 18.34 -9.02 -1.81
CA LEU A 16 18.94 -7.68 -1.74
C LEU A 16 19.71 -7.31 -3.01
N ALA A 17 20.47 -8.26 -3.55
CA ALA A 17 21.22 -8.08 -4.81
C ALA A 17 20.31 -7.99 -6.04
N ALA A 18 19.15 -8.65 -6.03
CA ALA A 18 18.14 -8.57 -7.08
C ALA A 18 17.29 -7.30 -6.98
N THR A 19 16.94 -6.86 -5.77
CA THR A 19 16.23 -5.58 -5.56
C THR A 19 17.10 -4.38 -5.96
N GLY A 20 18.41 -4.41 -5.71
CA GLY A 20 19.32 -3.34 -6.14
C GLY A 20 19.48 -3.19 -7.66
N LYS A 21 19.02 -4.14 -8.49
CA LYS A 21 19.21 -4.13 -9.95
C LYS A 21 17.99 -3.65 -10.75
N SER A 22 16.83 -3.50 -10.11
CA SER A 22 15.61 -3.01 -10.77
C SER A 22 15.19 -1.66 -10.19
N THR A 23 14.64 -0.77 -11.02
CA THR A 23 14.11 0.53 -10.56
C THR A 23 13.07 0.36 -9.44
N ALA A 24 12.25 -0.69 -9.54
CA ALA A 24 11.28 -1.05 -8.51
C ALA A 24 11.95 -1.47 -7.19
N GLY A 25 13.00 -2.30 -7.25
CA GLY A 25 13.70 -2.73 -6.04
C GLY A 25 14.54 -1.61 -5.40
N MET A 26 15.14 -0.70 -6.18
CA MET A 26 15.76 0.52 -5.65
C MET A 26 14.75 1.43 -4.97
N PHE A 27 13.55 1.59 -5.55
CA PHE A 27 12.45 2.33 -4.93
C PHE A 27 12.05 1.71 -3.59
N TRP A 28 11.87 0.39 -3.51
CA TRP A 28 11.49 -0.29 -2.26
C TRP A 28 12.59 -0.25 -1.20
N GLN A 29 13.87 -0.29 -1.59
CA GLN A 29 15.00 -0.09 -0.66
C GLN A 29 15.01 1.35 -0.12
N PHE A 30 14.79 2.34 -0.98
CA PHE A 30 14.67 3.74 -0.56
C PHE A 30 13.48 3.93 0.40
N VAL A 31 12.33 3.33 0.08
CA VAL A 31 11.14 3.36 0.92
C VAL A 31 11.41 2.73 2.28
N THR A 32 12.04 1.56 2.35
CA THR A 32 12.33 0.89 3.63
C THR A 32 13.34 1.67 4.49
N MET A 33 14.38 2.26 3.88
CA MET A 33 15.34 3.13 4.55
C MET A 33 14.66 4.38 5.13
N PHE A 34 13.85 5.09 4.33
CA PHE A 34 13.12 6.26 4.81
C PHE A 34 12.03 5.92 5.82
N TRP A 35 11.29 4.84 5.60
CA TRP A 35 10.20 4.44 6.48
C TRP A 35 10.68 4.12 7.89
N SER A 36 11.76 3.35 8.02
CA SER A 36 12.31 2.97 9.33
C SER A 36 12.73 4.18 10.19
N ALA A 37 13.26 5.23 9.58
CA ALA A 37 13.67 6.45 10.28
C ALA A 37 12.53 7.47 10.48
N TYR A 38 11.56 7.51 9.58
CA TYR A 38 10.57 8.61 9.51
C TYR A 38 9.11 8.19 9.69
N TRP A 39 8.80 6.91 9.95
CA TRP A 39 7.41 6.47 10.15
C TRP A 39 6.62 7.31 11.17
N PRO A 40 7.18 7.82 12.30
CA PRO A 40 6.40 8.64 13.23
C PRO A 40 5.98 9.96 12.59
N TRP A 41 6.85 10.56 11.77
CA TRP A 41 6.58 11.81 11.06
C TRP A 41 5.56 11.61 9.95
N ILE A 42 5.62 10.49 9.24
CA ILE A 42 4.62 10.12 8.22
C ILE A 42 3.24 9.98 8.88
N LEU A 43 3.16 9.27 10.01
CA LEU A 43 1.90 9.15 10.77
C LEU A 43 1.39 10.51 11.26
N LEU A 44 2.28 11.38 11.73
CA LEU A 44 1.91 12.73 12.15
C LEU A 44 1.33 13.54 10.98
N ILE A 45 1.98 13.53 9.81
CA ILE A 45 1.49 14.22 8.61
C ILE A 45 0.12 13.67 8.19
N LEU A 46 -0.06 12.35 8.22
CA LEU A 46 -1.35 11.73 7.93
C LEU A 46 -2.42 12.18 8.93
N ALA A 47 -2.11 12.17 10.23
CA ALA A 47 -3.04 12.60 11.27
C ALA A 47 -3.44 14.08 11.10
N VAL A 48 -2.47 14.97 10.85
CA VAL A 48 -2.73 16.39 10.60
C VAL A 48 -3.58 16.59 9.34
N THR A 49 -3.29 15.84 8.27
CA THR A 49 -4.07 15.91 7.02
C THR A 49 -5.51 15.46 7.23
N ILE A 50 -5.72 14.37 7.99
CA ILE A 50 -7.06 13.86 8.32
C ILE A 50 -7.82 14.90 9.17
N VAL A 51 -7.19 15.44 10.21
CA VAL A 51 -7.82 16.46 11.07
C VAL A 51 -8.16 17.71 10.27
N TYR A 52 -7.24 18.19 9.43
CA TYR A 52 -7.50 19.33 8.55
C TYR A 52 -8.71 19.11 7.66
N GLU A 53 -8.78 17.98 6.96
CA GLU A 53 -9.90 17.65 6.06
C GLU A 53 -11.23 17.46 6.79
N LEU A 54 -11.20 16.95 8.03
CA LEU A 54 -12.40 16.88 8.86
C LEU A 54 -12.90 18.26 9.30
N LEU A 55 -11.98 19.19 9.60
CA LEU A 55 -12.31 20.56 9.97
C LEU A 55 -12.81 21.41 8.78
N THR A 56 -12.28 21.13 7.58
CA THR A 56 -12.68 21.83 6.34
C THR A 56 -13.78 21.10 5.57
N TRP A 57 -14.30 19.99 6.11
CA TRP A 57 -15.31 19.16 5.47
C TRP A 57 -16.57 19.97 5.12
N ASN A 58 -17.00 19.92 3.85
CA ASN A 58 -18.09 20.74 3.31
C ASN A 58 -17.92 22.26 3.49
N GLY A 59 -16.72 22.72 3.86
CA GLY A 59 -16.37 24.12 3.98
C GLY A 59 -16.18 24.77 2.61
N ARG A 60 -16.05 26.11 2.62
CA ARG A 60 -15.70 26.92 1.44
C ARG A 60 -14.22 27.29 1.36
N TRP A 61 -13.38 26.67 2.21
CA TRP A 61 -11.96 26.98 2.34
C TRP A 61 -11.14 26.47 1.16
N HIS A 62 -11.58 25.39 0.50
CA HIS A 62 -10.99 24.85 -0.72
C HIS A 62 -12.05 24.15 -1.58
N TYR A 63 -11.67 23.79 -2.81
CA TYR A 63 -12.53 22.97 -3.67
C TYR A 63 -12.77 21.59 -3.06
N ASN A 64 -14.05 21.22 -2.94
CA ASN A 64 -14.51 19.97 -2.38
C ASN A 64 -15.19 19.11 -3.44
N SER A 65 -14.94 17.81 -3.38
CA SER A 65 -15.67 16.82 -4.17
C SER A 65 -17.09 16.65 -3.63
N ARG A 66 -17.92 15.85 -4.31
CA ARG A 66 -19.33 15.60 -3.91
C ARG A 66 -19.50 15.02 -2.50
N ASN A 67 -18.48 14.36 -1.97
CA ASN A 67 -18.46 13.82 -0.61
C ASN A 67 -17.98 14.82 0.45
N GLY A 68 -17.70 16.07 0.06
CA GLY A 68 -17.29 17.15 0.96
C GLY A 68 -15.80 17.24 1.24
N PHE A 69 -14.98 16.29 0.77
CA PHE A 69 -13.53 16.26 0.97
C PHE A 69 -12.76 16.77 -0.25
N SER A 70 -11.52 17.19 -0.06
CA SER A 70 -10.68 17.61 -1.18
C SER A 70 -10.39 16.44 -2.15
N PRO A 71 -10.18 16.72 -3.45
CA PRO A 71 -9.77 15.68 -4.40
C PRO A 71 -8.46 14.99 -4.01
N GLY A 72 -7.55 15.72 -3.35
CA GLY A 72 -6.29 15.18 -2.85
C GLY A 72 -6.52 14.13 -1.76
N PHE A 73 -7.38 14.45 -0.80
CA PHE A 73 -7.74 13.51 0.26
C PHE A 73 -8.47 12.27 -0.27
N ASN A 74 -9.37 12.45 -1.24
CA ASN A 74 -10.03 11.32 -1.90
C ASN A 74 -9.04 10.38 -2.60
N ARG A 75 -8.00 10.93 -3.25
CA ARG A 75 -6.92 10.13 -3.85
C ARG A 75 -6.09 9.40 -2.78
N LEU A 76 -5.77 10.08 -1.68
CA LEU A 76 -5.03 9.49 -0.55
C LEU A 76 -5.80 8.29 0.04
N VAL A 77 -7.09 8.48 0.33
CA VAL A 77 -7.96 7.42 0.86
C VAL A 77 -8.08 6.27 -0.14
N GLY A 78 -8.30 6.58 -1.43
CA GLY A 78 -8.39 5.56 -2.47
C GLY A 78 -7.12 4.74 -2.64
N ALA A 79 -5.97 5.39 -2.71
CA ALA A 79 -4.66 4.73 -2.75
C ALA A 79 -4.39 3.91 -1.48
N GLY A 80 -4.79 4.41 -0.31
CA GLY A 80 -4.67 3.71 0.96
C GLY A 80 -5.47 2.41 1.00
N PHE A 81 -6.74 2.44 0.60
CA PHE A 81 -7.56 1.21 0.52
C PHE A 81 -7.05 0.24 -0.55
N PHE A 82 -6.57 0.73 -1.70
CA PHE A 82 -5.96 -0.13 -2.71
C PHE A 82 -4.69 -0.81 -2.23
N ALA A 83 -3.81 -0.07 -1.56
CA ALA A 83 -2.60 -0.62 -0.95
C ALA A 83 -2.93 -1.64 0.15
N LEU A 84 -3.94 -1.35 1.00
CA LEU A 84 -4.39 -2.26 2.05
C LEU A 84 -4.87 -3.59 1.46
N TYR A 85 -5.78 -3.58 0.50
CA TYR A 85 -6.28 -4.83 -0.10
C TYR A 85 -5.20 -5.55 -0.90
N SER A 86 -4.34 -4.82 -1.62
CA SER A 86 -3.19 -5.44 -2.30
C SER A 86 -2.27 -6.14 -1.30
N GLY A 87 -2.02 -5.53 -0.14
CA GLY A 87 -1.22 -6.13 0.94
C GLY A 87 -1.87 -7.36 1.56
N ILE A 88 -3.19 -7.33 1.80
CA ILE A 88 -3.95 -8.48 2.31
C ILE A 88 -3.88 -9.65 1.32
N PHE A 89 -4.15 -9.40 0.04
CA PHE A 89 -4.06 -10.44 -0.99
C PHE A 89 -2.64 -10.95 -1.11
N PHE A 90 -1.65 -10.06 -1.17
CA PHE A 90 -0.25 -10.46 -1.21
C PHE A 90 0.13 -11.38 -0.05
N ALA A 91 -0.24 -11.04 1.19
CA ALA A 91 0.01 -11.89 2.36
C ALA A 91 -0.71 -13.24 2.26
N PHE A 92 -1.95 -13.27 1.75
CA PHE A 92 -2.69 -14.50 1.52
C PHE A 92 -2.04 -15.39 0.46
N PHE A 93 -1.66 -14.84 -0.69
CA PHE A 93 -0.99 -15.59 -1.76
C PHE A 93 0.39 -16.08 -1.31
N HIS A 94 1.14 -15.27 -0.55
CA HIS A 94 2.41 -15.71 0.06
C HIS A 94 2.21 -16.88 1.02
N PHE A 95 1.16 -16.83 1.84
CA PHE A 95 0.81 -17.91 2.77
C PHE A 95 0.47 -19.22 2.03
N VAL A 96 -0.21 -19.16 0.89
CA VAL A 96 -0.66 -20.35 0.14
C VAL A 96 0.42 -20.92 -0.78
N PHE A 97 1.12 -20.06 -1.52
CA PHE A 97 2.04 -20.46 -2.59
C PHE A 97 3.52 -20.32 -2.21
N GLY A 98 3.82 -19.79 -1.01
CA GLY A 98 5.18 -19.57 -0.53
C GLY A 98 5.94 -18.56 -1.39
N ASP A 99 7.24 -18.76 -1.52
CA ASP A 99 8.12 -17.81 -2.22
C ASP A 99 8.04 -17.89 -3.75
N ASN A 100 7.28 -18.84 -4.30
CA ASN A 100 7.07 -18.94 -5.74
C ASN A 100 6.38 -17.69 -6.31
N ILE A 101 5.63 -16.95 -5.48
CA ILE A 101 4.96 -15.71 -5.89
C ILE A 101 5.93 -14.62 -6.35
N TYR A 102 7.18 -14.65 -5.88
CA TYR A 102 8.20 -13.66 -6.21
C TYR A 102 8.93 -13.97 -7.52
N LEU A 103 8.92 -15.24 -7.92
CA LEU A 103 9.64 -15.72 -9.10
C LEU A 103 8.83 -15.52 -10.38
N GLU A 104 7.51 -15.55 -10.27
CA GLU A 104 6.61 -15.40 -11.42
C GLU A 104 6.02 -13.99 -11.49
N GLN A 105 6.23 -13.29 -12.61
CA GLN A 105 5.79 -11.92 -12.81
C GLN A 105 4.25 -11.74 -12.85
N VAL A 106 3.47 -12.82 -12.92
CA VAL A 106 2.01 -12.77 -13.05
C VAL A 106 1.30 -12.43 -11.74
N TRP A 107 1.86 -12.83 -10.59
CA TRP A 107 1.20 -12.70 -9.29
C TRP A 107 0.89 -11.26 -8.88
N PRO A 108 1.80 -10.28 -9.06
CA PRO A 108 1.48 -8.88 -8.80
C PRO A 108 0.23 -8.40 -9.56
N TYR A 109 0.06 -8.78 -10.83
CA TYR A 109 -1.10 -8.38 -11.61
C TYR A 109 -2.39 -9.02 -11.09
N ILE A 110 -2.35 -10.30 -10.72
CA ILE A 110 -3.51 -10.99 -10.13
C ILE A 110 -3.91 -10.34 -8.80
N ILE A 111 -2.93 -10.04 -7.93
CA ILE A 111 -3.15 -9.38 -6.65
C ILE A 111 -3.83 -8.03 -6.84
N HIS A 112 -3.33 -7.21 -7.76
CA HIS A 112 -3.92 -5.89 -8.05
C HIS A 112 -5.31 -6.01 -8.70
N ALA A 113 -5.52 -6.99 -9.58
CA ALA A 113 -6.81 -7.25 -10.21
C ALA A 113 -7.87 -7.67 -9.19
N LEU A 114 -7.49 -8.40 -8.12
CA LEU A 114 -8.38 -8.76 -7.01
C LEU A 114 -8.59 -7.60 -6.03
N ALA A 115 -7.55 -6.81 -5.76
CA ALA A 115 -7.63 -5.65 -4.87
C ALA A 115 -8.57 -4.56 -5.41
N PHE A 116 -8.50 -4.29 -6.72
CA PHE A 116 -9.25 -3.19 -7.36
C PHE A 116 -10.78 -3.24 -7.12
N PRO A 117 -11.50 -4.35 -7.38
CA PRO A 117 -12.94 -4.41 -7.14
C PRO A 117 -13.29 -4.26 -5.65
N LEU A 118 -12.49 -4.80 -4.73
CA LEU A 118 -12.71 -4.60 -3.29
C LEU A 118 -12.52 -3.14 -2.88
N THR A 119 -11.49 -2.47 -3.41
CA THR A 119 -11.30 -1.03 -3.23
C THR A 119 -12.52 -0.27 -3.74
N TRP A 120 -12.99 -0.57 -4.96
CA TRP A 120 -14.15 0.08 -5.56
C TRP A 120 -15.42 -0.08 -4.71
N ILE A 121 -15.75 -1.32 -4.31
CA ILE A 121 -16.92 -1.61 -3.46
C ILE A 121 -16.82 -0.84 -2.15
N THR A 122 -15.65 -0.87 -1.51
CA THR A 122 -15.44 -0.25 -0.21
C THR A 122 -15.59 1.25 -0.28
N LEU A 123 -14.89 1.91 -1.21
CA LEU A 123 -14.95 3.35 -1.40
C LEU A 123 -16.36 3.83 -1.79
N ARG A 124 -17.13 3.03 -2.55
CA ARG A 124 -18.54 3.33 -2.81
C ARG A 124 -19.38 3.24 -1.54
N LYS A 125 -19.23 2.18 -0.74
CA LYS A 125 -19.99 1.99 0.51
C LYS A 125 -19.74 3.10 1.53
N ILE A 126 -18.51 3.58 1.65
CA ILE A 126 -18.16 4.67 2.58
C ILE A 126 -18.36 6.07 1.98
N GLY A 127 -18.87 6.19 0.76
CA GLY A 127 -19.18 7.48 0.12
C GLY A 127 -17.98 8.27 -0.39
N PHE A 128 -16.81 7.64 -0.56
CA PHE A 128 -15.61 8.29 -1.14
C PHE A 128 -15.56 8.23 -2.67
N TRP A 129 -16.18 7.22 -3.27
CA TRP A 129 -16.31 7.08 -4.73
C TRP A 129 -17.76 7.27 -5.13
N VAL A 130 -18.16 8.52 -5.41
CA VAL A 130 -19.57 8.93 -5.66
C VAL A 130 -19.90 9.02 -7.18
N TYR A 131 -19.02 8.50 -8.04
CA TYR A 131 -19.21 8.46 -9.49
C TYR A 131 -19.92 7.17 -9.90
#